data_AF-A0A0J7IBZ2-F1
#
_entry.id   AF-A0A0J7IBZ2-F1
#
_cell.length_a   1.000
_cell.length_b   1.000
_cell.length_c   1.000
_cell.angle_alpha   90.00
_cell.angle_beta   90.00
_cell.angle_gamma   90.00
#
_symmetry.space_group_name_H-M   'P 1'
#
loop_
_entity.id
_entity.type
_entity.pdbx_description
1 polymer ?
#
loop_
_entity_poly.entity_id
_entity_poly.type
_entity_poly.pdbx_seq_one_letter_code
_entity_poly.pdbx_strand_id
1 'polypeptide(L)'
;MKKTLFLIGILNFTFFNAQVGINTSAPKATFDITGVPSDNTKTDGLIAPRLTGNELKAKDALYTAGQTGAIIYATAPASPSTPKTVNVITAGYYYFTGTVWIGLAETSNESGNYIEPWYDVATNKPATKNTQDIYQMGKIGIGTSLPITKLDVRGSIRGGIPNAEEISGTSPIGSNSIIVGNNNKVSGGRSAAFGDNNSITGINSIATGNSNIVTSDYNAVFGMQNDIAGSRNLIGGYQNIISGSATSFNFISGLKNIISPIAGITNSVGNIVGGNANEIQNDYSIVNGSQNKVYGDYSIVNGGTNSTDQTSSNVFALGYQNVATNSSYIGLFGNNNTVANANYTFISGARNQVSSPTSFVSGADNIVSADASYATVFGLNNTIGGSGTSNYATSIGTRNTSKGHVSTTIGADLTANSFSEIVFGRWNEITSTSNPISWIGTDPILQVGIGNGVTSKKNALTIYKDGKVQINQLKGTGNAYACLDSEGNLFRSTTPCAP
;
A
#
# COMPACT_ATOMS: atom_id res chain seq x y z
N MET A 1 -10.27 -14.24 133.57
CA MET A 1 -9.53 -13.13 132.94
C MET A 1 -8.70 -13.69 131.78
N LYS A 2 -8.80 -13.04 130.61
CA LYS A 2 -7.98 -13.12 129.37
C LYS A 2 -7.80 -14.49 128.65
N LYS A 3 -8.17 -14.46 127.37
CA LYS A 3 -7.98 -15.50 126.33
C LYS A 3 -6.53 -15.52 125.84
N THR A 4 -6.03 -16.69 125.43
CA THR A 4 -5.10 -16.78 124.30
C THR A 4 -5.26 -18.12 123.57
N LEU A 5 -5.57 -18.03 122.27
CA LEU A 5 -5.68 -19.13 121.29
C LEU A 5 -4.28 -19.48 120.76
N PHE A 6 -4.03 -20.75 120.42
CA PHE A 6 -2.97 -21.14 119.49
C PHE A 6 -3.56 -22.06 118.42
N LEU A 7 -3.64 -21.58 117.19
CA LEU A 7 -4.09 -22.34 116.01
C LEU A 7 -2.90 -22.47 115.06
N ILE A 8 -2.45 -23.71 114.84
CA ILE A 8 -1.40 -24.07 113.88
C ILE A 8 -2.06 -24.20 112.51
N GLY A 9 -1.65 -23.37 111.54
CA GLY A 9 -2.12 -23.40 110.16
C GLY A 9 -0.98 -23.65 109.18
N ILE A 10 -1.02 -24.80 108.50
CA ILE A 10 -0.15 -25.20 107.39
C ILE A 10 -0.50 -24.37 106.15
N LEU A 11 0.48 -23.65 105.59
CA LEU A 11 0.34 -22.94 104.30
C LEU A 11 0.59 -23.91 103.13
N ASN A 12 -0.46 -24.16 102.33
CA ASN A 12 -0.34 -24.73 101.00
C ASN A 12 -0.23 -23.59 99.97
N PHE A 13 0.83 -23.56 99.17
CA PHE A 13 0.97 -22.65 98.04
C PHE A 13 0.42 -23.31 96.77
N THR A 14 -0.70 -22.81 96.25
CA THR A 14 -1.10 -23.05 94.87
C THR A 14 -0.76 -21.82 94.02
N PHE A 15 -0.08 -22.04 92.91
CA PHE A 15 0.27 -21.00 91.94
C PHE A 15 -1.01 -20.42 91.30
N PHE A 16 -1.32 -19.15 91.56
CA PHE A 16 -2.32 -18.42 90.79
C PHE A 16 -1.65 -17.81 89.55
N ASN A 17 -2.28 -17.99 88.38
CA ASN A 17 -1.86 -17.30 87.16
C ASN A 17 -2.11 -15.79 87.31
N ALA A 18 -1.13 -14.96 86.93
CA ALA A 18 -1.13 -13.50 87.15
C ALA A 18 -1.98 -12.71 86.13
N GLN A 19 -3.21 -13.15 85.88
CA GLN A 19 -4.15 -12.42 85.03
C GLN A 19 -4.93 -11.39 85.86
N VAL A 20 -5.10 -10.18 85.32
CA VAL A 20 -5.91 -9.12 85.93
C VAL A 20 -7.23 -9.02 85.17
N GLY A 21 -8.33 -9.42 85.80
CA GLY A 21 -9.68 -9.23 85.30
C GLY A 21 -10.34 -8.02 85.95
N ILE A 22 -10.94 -7.14 85.15
CA ILE A 22 -11.85 -6.07 85.62
C ILE A 22 -13.25 -6.41 85.11
N ASN A 23 -14.21 -6.49 86.04
CA ASN A 23 -15.60 -6.89 85.79
C ASN A 23 -15.76 -8.32 85.20
N THR A 24 -14.76 -9.20 85.35
CA THR A 24 -14.85 -10.63 85.00
C THR A 24 -14.08 -11.48 86.03
N SER A 25 -14.66 -12.62 86.43
CA SER A 25 -14.01 -13.60 87.32
C SER A 25 -13.23 -14.68 86.54
N ALA A 26 -13.30 -14.67 85.21
CA ALA A 26 -12.61 -15.60 84.33
C ALA A 26 -11.93 -14.81 83.18
N PRO A 27 -10.84 -14.07 83.47
CA PRO A 27 -10.16 -13.25 82.48
C PRO A 27 -9.60 -14.11 81.34
N LYS A 28 -9.82 -13.68 80.10
CA LYS A 28 -9.39 -14.40 78.88
C LYS A 28 -8.06 -13.89 78.32
N ALA A 29 -7.49 -12.85 78.93
CA ALA A 29 -6.18 -12.28 78.60
C ALA A 29 -5.42 -11.90 79.88
N THR A 30 -4.14 -11.55 79.76
CA THR A 30 -3.34 -11.04 80.88
C THR A 30 -3.98 -9.82 81.53
N PHE A 31 -4.67 -8.99 80.74
CA PHE A 31 -5.56 -7.94 81.21
C PHE A 31 -6.87 -8.00 80.42
N ASP A 32 -7.98 -8.28 81.10
CA ASP A 32 -9.32 -8.41 80.50
C ASP A 32 -10.29 -7.44 81.17
N ILE A 33 -10.84 -6.49 80.40
CA ILE A 33 -11.84 -5.54 80.86
C ILE A 33 -13.16 -5.89 80.15
N THR A 34 -14.12 -6.42 80.91
CA THR A 34 -15.46 -6.71 80.39
C THR A 34 -16.39 -5.53 80.68
N GLY A 35 -17.09 -5.01 79.65
CA GLY A 35 -18.07 -3.94 79.81
C GLY A 35 -19.37 -4.42 80.48
N VAL A 36 -20.24 -3.47 80.85
CA VAL A 36 -21.59 -3.71 81.38
C VAL A 36 -22.63 -3.02 80.50
N PRO A 37 -22.87 -3.50 79.26
CA PRO A 37 -23.53 -2.72 78.20
C PRO A 37 -25.01 -2.39 78.46
N SER A 38 -25.64 -3.10 79.40
CA SER A 38 -27.05 -2.89 79.76
C SER A 38 -27.26 -1.86 80.86
N ASP A 39 -26.20 -1.39 81.51
CA ASP A 39 -26.25 -0.38 82.58
C ASP A 39 -25.91 1.01 82.02
N ASN A 40 -26.94 1.72 81.56
CA ASN A 40 -26.80 3.06 80.95
C ASN A 40 -26.31 4.15 81.94
N THR A 41 -26.06 3.83 83.21
CA THR A 41 -25.46 4.74 84.19
C THR A 41 -23.94 4.58 84.31
N LYS A 42 -23.37 3.57 83.65
CA LYS A 42 -21.94 3.28 83.65
C LYS A 42 -21.32 3.57 82.28
N THR A 43 -20.07 4.00 82.30
CA THR A 43 -19.25 4.17 81.11
C THR A 43 -18.29 2.98 81.00
N ASP A 44 -18.36 2.26 79.89
CA ASP A 44 -17.43 1.18 79.57
C ASP A 44 -16.22 1.74 78.78
N GLY A 45 -15.02 1.24 79.07
CA GLY A 45 -13.84 1.55 78.27
C GLY A 45 -12.52 1.48 79.04
N LEU A 46 -11.43 1.62 78.28
CA LEU A 46 -10.08 1.81 78.80
C LEU A 46 -9.64 3.24 78.47
N ILE A 47 -9.27 4.02 79.49
CA ILE A 47 -8.63 5.32 79.28
C ILE A 47 -7.11 5.12 79.34
N ALA A 48 -6.43 5.23 78.20
CA ALA A 48 -4.97 5.16 78.16
C ALA A 48 -4.32 6.40 78.81
N PRO A 49 -3.04 6.32 79.24
CA PRO A 49 -2.30 7.49 79.72
C PRO A 49 -2.33 8.63 78.70
N ARG A 50 -2.64 9.84 79.19
CA ARG A 50 -2.73 11.06 78.38
C ARG A 50 -1.45 11.86 78.47
N LEU A 51 -0.84 12.18 77.34
CA LEU A 51 0.38 13.00 77.24
C LEU A 51 0.25 13.96 76.06
N THR A 52 0.82 15.15 76.11
CA THR A 52 1.05 15.97 74.90
C THR A 52 2.15 15.34 74.04
N GLY A 53 2.18 15.64 72.74
CA GLY A 53 3.26 15.18 71.87
C GLY A 53 4.65 15.67 72.34
N ASN A 54 4.72 16.85 72.97
CA ASN A 54 5.96 17.35 73.56
C ASN A 54 6.40 16.58 74.81
N GLU A 55 5.47 16.09 75.63
CA GLU A 55 5.78 15.21 76.77
C GLU A 55 6.21 13.81 76.32
N LEU A 56 5.62 13.28 75.24
CA LEU A 56 6.09 12.04 74.61
C LEU A 56 7.50 12.19 74.08
N LYS A 57 7.77 13.30 73.39
CA LYS A 57 9.09 13.66 72.87
C LYS A 57 10.14 13.74 73.97
N ALA A 58 9.81 14.37 75.10
CA ALA A 58 10.70 14.44 76.26
C ALA A 58 11.06 13.05 76.82
N LYS A 59 10.24 12.03 76.54
CA LYS A 59 10.45 10.63 76.94
C LYS A 59 11.04 9.76 75.83
N ASP A 60 11.52 10.33 74.73
CA ASP A 60 12.07 9.57 73.60
C ASP A 60 13.15 8.55 74.01
N ALA A 61 14.01 8.91 74.96
CA ALA A 61 15.07 8.02 75.45
C ALA A 61 14.53 6.81 76.23
N LEU A 62 13.31 6.91 76.78
CA LEU A 62 12.70 5.87 77.63
C LEU A 62 11.84 4.89 76.83
N TYR A 63 11.29 5.31 75.68
CA TYR A 63 10.52 4.42 74.81
C TYR A 63 11.46 3.63 73.89
N THR A 64 11.83 2.43 74.33
CA THR A 64 12.72 1.50 73.61
C THR A 64 11.95 0.25 73.16
N ALA A 65 12.63 -0.77 72.61
CA ALA A 65 11.99 -2.01 72.17
C ALA A 65 11.14 -2.69 73.27
N GLY A 66 11.45 -2.47 74.55
CA GLY A 66 10.66 -2.99 75.68
C GLY A 66 9.27 -2.36 75.84
N GLN A 67 8.99 -1.26 75.15
CA GLN A 67 7.69 -0.56 75.17
C GLN A 67 6.89 -0.74 73.87
N THR A 68 7.31 -1.62 72.97
CA THR A 68 6.52 -1.95 71.77
C THR A 68 5.12 -2.40 72.17
N GLY A 69 4.10 -1.82 71.54
CA GLY A 69 2.69 -2.06 71.86
C GLY A 69 2.11 -1.15 72.95
N ALA A 70 2.91 -0.25 73.54
CA ALA A 70 2.39 0.74 74.48
C ALA A 70 1.37 1.67 73.80
N ILE A 71 0.19 1.84 74.40
CA ILE A 71 -0.88 2.70 73.91
C ILE A 71 -1.00 3.93 74.81
N ILE A 72 -1.09 5.10 74.19
CA ILE A 72 -1.33 6.39 74.86
C ILE A 72 -2.40 7.18 74.12
N TYR A 73 -2.91 8.21 74.76
CA TYR A 73 -3.69 9.26 74.10
C TYR A 73 -2.86 10.55 74.06
N ALA A 74 -2.51 11.01 72.86
CA ALA A 74 -1.87 12.30 72.68
C ALA A 74 -2.91 13.41 72.84
N THR A 75 -2.68 14.42 73.69
CA THR A 75 -3.62 15.54 73.89
C THR A 75 -3.33 16.74 72.99
N ALA A 76 -2.14 16.81 72.37
CA ALA A 76 -1.69 17.87 71.48
C ALA A 76 -0.51 17.36 70.60
N PRO A 77 -0.20 17.99 69.45
CA PRO A 77 0.94 17.60 68.61
C PRO A 77 2.32 17.76 69.27
N ALA A 78 3.31 17.02 68.77
CA ALA A 78 4.73 17.24 69.07
C ALA A 78 5.29 18.33 68.14
N SER A 79 5.81 19.43 68.70
CA SER A 79 6.41 20.52 67.91
C SER A 79 7.60 21.16 68.65
N PRO A 80 8.82 21.12 68.06
CA PRO A 80 9.21 20.31 66.90
C PRO A 80 9.12 18.82 67.22
N SER A 81 8.96 17.96 66.22
CA SER A 81 8.93 16.50 66.39
C SER A 81 10.33 15.88 66.36
N THR A 82 10.40 14.61 66.74
CA THR A 82 11.58 13.73 66.62
C THR A 82 11.24 12.52 65.75
N PRO A 83 12.22 11.69 65.33
CA PRO A 83 11.92 10.46 64.59
C PRO A 83 10.88 9.55 65.29
N LYS A 84 10.84 9.52 66.63
CA LYS A 84 9.84 8.73 67.37
C LYS A 84 8.47 9.38 67.40
N THR A 85 8.37 10.70 67.46
CA THR A 85 7.11 11.46 67.60
C THR A 85 6.61 12.09 66.29
N VAL A 86 7.25 11.79 65.16
CA VAL A 86 6.97 12.41 63.86
C VAL A 86 5.51 12.31 63.43
N ASN A 87 4.81 11.24 63.79
CA ASN A 87 3.40 11.04 63.43
C ASN A 87 2.41 11.61 64.46
N VAL A 88 2.86 12.14 65.61
CA VAL A 88 1.99 12.72 66.64
C VAL A 88 1.63 14.15 66.27
N ILE A 89 0.78 14.29 65.26
CA ILE A 89 0.43 15.57 64.60
C ILE A 89 -0.90 16.16 65.07
N THR A 90 -1.72 15.38 65.78
CA THR A 90 -3.00 15.78 66.34
C THR A 90 -3.26 15.05 67.65
N ALA A 91 -4.25 15.51 68.43
CA ALA A 91 -4.74 14.75 69.57
C ALA A 91 -5.41 13.45 69.09
N GLY A 92 -5.18 12.33 69.78
CA GLY A 92 -5.71 11.02 69.39
C GLY A 92 -5.00 9.86 70.08
N TYR A 93 -5.47 8.63 69.85
CA TYR A 93 -4.79 7.43 70.34
C TYR A 93 -3.59 7.07 69.46
N TYR A 94 -2.48 6.69 70.09
CA TYR A 94 -1.27 6.23 69.41
C TYR A 94 -0.72 4.98 70.09
N TYR A 95 -0.11 4.09 69.31
CA TYR A 95 0.68 2.97 69.83
C TYR A 95 2.15 3.08 69.41
N PHE A 96 3.07 2.60 70.25
CA PHE A 96 4.49 2.62 69.95
C PHE A 96 4.92 1.33 69.24
N THR A 97 5.61 1.44 68.11
CA THR A 97 6.08 0.27 67.33
C THR A 97 7.42 -0.30 67.82
N GLY A 98 8.06 0.34 68.80
CA GLY A 98 9.46 0.10 69.18
C GLY A 98 10.42 1.14 68.60
N THR A 99 10.00 1.85 67.56
CA THR A 99 10.79 2.90 66.89
C THR A 99 10.03 4.20 66.68
N VAL A 100 8.71 4.17 66.51
CA VAL A 100 7.89 5.36 66.23
C VAL A 100 6.48 5.21 66.80
N TRP A 101 5.84 6.33 67.14
CA TRP A 101 4.42 6.37 67.47
C TRP A 101 3.58 6.34 66.19
N ILE A 102 2.56 5.47 66.13
CA ILE A 102 1.61 5.40 65.01
C ILE A 102 0.20 5.62 65.57
N GLY A 103 -0.59 6.45 64.90
CA GLY A 103 -1.98 6.70 65.29
C GLY A 103 -2.85 5.45 65.16
N LEU A 104 -3.62 5.15 66.21
CA LEU A 104 -4.73 4.20 66.14
C LEU A 104 -5.88 4.96 65.47
N ALA A 105 -5.98 4.85 64.15
CA ALA A 105 -6.91 5.64 63.35
C ALA A 105 -8.36 5.51 63.82
N GLU A 106 -9.11 6.62 63.80
CA GLU A 106 -10.57 6.56 63.73
C GLU A 106 -10.92 6.03 62.35
N THR A 107 -11.54 4.84 62.29
CA THR A 107 -12.01 4.24 61.05
C THR A 107 -13.24 4.99 60.53
N SER A 108 -13.04 6.18 59.98
CA SER A 108 -13.91 6.78 58.98
C SER A 108 -13.16 7.93 58.29
N ASN A 109 -12.52 7.57 57.17
CA ASN A 109 -11.92 8.44 56.15
C ASN A 109 -10.45 8.90 56.36
N GLU A 110 -9.58 8.17 55.67
CA GLU A 110 -8.42 8.69 54.92
C GLU A 110 -7.22 9.32 55.67
N SER A 111 -6.15 8.53 55.82
CA SER A 111 -4.77 8.93 55.48
C SER A 111 -3.79 7.77 55.66
N GLY A 112 -3.94 6.71 54.87
CA GLY A 112 -2.98 5.58 54.93
C GLY A 112 -3.27 4.38 54.04
N ASN A 113 -4.48 4.26 53.49
CA ASN A 113 -4.84 3.21 52.55
C ASN A 113 -4.90 3.79 51.13
N TYR A 114 -4.19 3.15 50.20
CA TYR A 114 -4.21 3.45 48.77
C TYR A 114 -5.66 3.50 48.25
N ILE A 115 -6.09 4.67 47.77
CA ILE A 115 -7.39 4.85 47.13
C ILE A 115 -7.17 4.58 45.65
N GLU A 116 -7.77 3.50 45.14
CA GLU A 116 -7.83 3.27 43.70
C GLU A 116 -8.59 4.46 43.06
N PRO A 117 -8.04 5.11 42.03
CA PRO A 117 -8.63 6.33 41.51
C PRO A 117 -10.02 6.07 40.90
N TRP A 118 -10.30 4.87 40.41
CA TRP A 118 -11.50 4.46 39.70
C TRP A 118 -12.71 4.23 40.62
N TYR A 119 -13.87 4.80 40.26
CA TYR A 119 -15.12 4.63 41.02
C TYR A 119 -15.99 3.53 40.40
N ASP A 120 -16.59 2.71 41.25
CA ASP A 120 -17.62 1.73 40.88
C ASP A 120 -18.94 2.44 40.57
N VAL A 121 -19.50 2.18 39.39
CA VAL A 121 -20.78 2.75 38.92
C VAL A 121 -21.93 2.43 39.89
N ALA A 122 -21.94 1.24 40.51
CA ALA A 122 -23.05 0.79 41.34
C ALA A 122 -23.05 1.44 42.74
N THR A 123 -21.87 1.67 43.31
CA THR A 123 -21.75 2.08 44.72
C THR A 123 -21.30 3.53 44.89
N ASN A 124 -20.85 4.19 43.81
CA ASN A 124 -20.28 5.54 43.85
C ASN A 124 -19.14 5.64 44.88
N LYS A 125 -18.35 4.57 45.01
CA LYS A 125 -17.20 4.41 45.91
C LYS A 125 -16.00 3.86 45.10
N PRO A 126 -14.76 3.95 45.61
CA PRO A 126 -13.60 3.34 44.96
C PRO A 126 -13.83 1.86 44.64
N ALA A 127 -13.46 1.46 43.43
CA ALA A 127 -13.51 0.07 42.99
C ALA A 127 -12.54 -0.81 43.82
N THR A 128 -12.88 -2.08 43.95
CA THR A 128 -12.09 -3.08 44.72
C THR A 128 -11.89 -4.40 43.96
N LYS A 129 -12.50 -4.55 42.77
CA LYS A 129 -12.41 -5.74 41.93
C LYS A 129 -12.35 -5.34 40.45
N ASN A 130 -11.54 -6.07 39.68
CA ASN A 130 -11.43 -5.95 38.21
C ASN A 130 -12.68 -6.38 37.43
N THR A 131 -13.76 -6.76 38.12
CA THR A 131 -15.04 -7.18 37.54
C THR A 131 -16.15 -6.15 37.74
N GLN A 132 -15.85 -5.02 38.39
CA GLN A 132 -16.79 -3.92 38.57
C GLN A 132 -16.76 -3.00 37.34
N ASP A 133 -17.92 -2.44 36.99
CA ASP A 133 -18.00 -1.34 36.03
C ASP A 133 -17.41 -0.09 36.68
N ILE A 134 -16.36 0.46 36.08
CA ILE A 134 -15.60 1.59 36.64
C ILE A 134 -15.69 2.85 35.78
N TYR A 135 -15.61 4.03 36.39
CA TYR A 135 -15.57 5.30 35.67
C TYR A 135 -14.61 6.34 36.27
N GLN A 136 -14.29 7.33 35.44
CA GLN A 136 -13.65 8.60 35.79
C GLN A 136 -14.45 9.74 35.17
N MET A 137 -14.70 10.78 35.98
CA MET A 137 -15.29 12.02 35.45
C MET A 137 -14.24 13.00 34.92
N GLY A 138 -12.99 12.83 35.39
CA GLY A 138 -11.83 13.58 34.90
C GLY A 138 -11.28 13.02 33.58
N LYS A 139 -10.11 13.52 33.20
CA LYS A 139 -9.37 13.02 32.04
C LYS A 139 -8.49 11.84 32.46
N ILE A 140 -8.41 10.81 31.61
CA ILE A 140 -7.53 9.66 31.80
C ILE A 140 -6.29 9.85 30.93
N GLY A 141 -5.12 10.01 31.57
CA GLY A 141 -3.82 10.05 30.93
C GLY A 141 -3.10 8.72 31.07
N ILE A 142 -2.66 8.14 29.94
CA ILE A 142 -1.78 6.96 29.93
C ILE A 142 -0.43 7.40 29.37
N GLY A 143 0.63 7.30 30.17
CA GLY A 143 1.96 7.81 29.81
C GLY A 143 2.10 9.33 29.88
N THR A 144 1.15 10.03 30.52
CA THR A 144 1.19 11.48 30.76
C THR A 144 0.53 11.85 32.08
N SER A 145 1.07 12.85 32.77
CA SER A 145 0.44 13.51 33.92
C SER A 145 -0.42 14.72 33.53
N LEU A 146 -0.40 15.13 32.26
CA LEU A 146 -1.09 16.31 31.73
C LEU A 146 -2.00 15.92 30.55
N PRO A 147 -3.08 15.15 30.77
CA PRO A 147 -3.99 14.75 29.69
C PRO A 147 -4.75 15.95 29.12
N ILE A 148 -4.82 16.04 27.79
CA ILE A 148 -5.49 17.16 27.10
C ILE A 148 -6.93 16.86 26.67
N THR A 149 -7.31 15.58 26.53
CA THR A 149 -8.66 15.12 26.19
C THR A 149 -9.15 14.06 27.20
N LYS A 150 -10.41 13.59 27.09
CA LYS A 150 -11.00 12.61 28.04
C LYS A 150 -10.19 11.32 28.17
N LEU A 151 -9.64 10.82 27.06
CA LEU A 151 -8.70 9.71 27.02
C LEU A 151 -7.48 10.12 26.19
N ASP A 152 -6.34 10.31 26.86
CA ASP A 152 -5.09 10.76 26.25
C ASP A 152 -4.00 9.72 26.47
N VAL A 153 -3.64 9.00 25.40
CA VAL A 153 -2.65 7.92 25.44
C VAL A 153 -1.38 8.37 24.72
N ARG A 154 -0.26 8.43 25.46
CA ARG A 154 1.09 8.69 24.92
C ARG A 154 1.81 7.37 24.67
N GLY A 155 1.46 6.73 23.57
CA GLY A 155 2.00 5.43 23.20
C GLY A 155 1.16 4.74 22.15
N SER A 156 1.24 3.42 22.12
CA SER A 156 0.48 2.59 21.18
C SER A 156 -0.87 2.17 21.77
N ILE A 157 -1.89 2.05 20.91
CA ILE A 157 -3.25 1.65 21.29
C ILE A 157 -3.57 0.32 20.62
N ARG A 158 -4.12 -0.62 21.39
CA ARG A 158 -4.64 -1.89 20.91
C ARG A 158 -6.10 -2.07 21.30
N GLY A 159 -6.94 -2.40 20.33
CA GLY A 159 -8.33 -2.80 20.52
C GLY A 159 -8.64 -4.08 19.73
N GLY A 160 -9.44 -4.97 20.31
CA GLY A 160 -9.79 -6.26 19.70
C GLY A 160 -8.86 -7.40 20.11
N ILE A 161 -8.73 -8.42 19.27
CA ILE A 161 -8.05 -9.68 19.58
C ILE A 161 -6.59 -9.61 19.10
N PRO A 162 -5.60 -9.74 20.01
CA PRO A 162 -4.20 -9.66 19.66
C PRO A 162 -3.70 -10.85 18.83
N ASN A 163 -2.72 -10.61 17.95
CA ASN A 163 -1.93 -11.68 17.34
C ASN A 163 -1.04 -12.37 18.40
N ALA A 164 -0.87 -13.69 18.29
CA ALA A 164 -0.10 -14.49 19.24
C ALA A 164 1.37 -14.04 19.38
N GLU A 165 1.98 -13.54 18.30
CA GLU A 165 3.38 -13.07 18.30
C GLU A 165 3.57 -11.73 19.03
N GLU A 166 2.51 -10.91 19.11
CA GLU A 166 2.55 -9.69 19.94
C GLU A 166 2.40 -10.02 21.42
N ILE A 167 1.66 -11.09 21.75
CA ILE A 167 1.51 -11.58 23.13
C ILE A 167 2.82 -12.22 23.61
N SER A 168 3.46 -13.04 22.78
CA SER A 168 4.74 -13.68 23.11
C SER A 168 5.92 -12.71 23.08
N GLY A 169 5.73 -11.50 22.54
CA GLY A 169 6.78 -10.49 22.38
C GLY A 169 7.74 -10.74 21.20
N THR A 170 7.50 -11.76 20.38
CA THR A 170 8.33 -12.03 19.18
C THR A 170 8.08 -11.03 18.06
N SER A 171 6.94 -10.34 18.08
CA SER A 171 6.66 -9.16 17.26
C SER A 171 6.23 -8.00 18.15
N PRO A 172 7.18 -7.20 18.69
CA PRO A 172 6.84 -6.05 19.51
C PRO A 172 5.94 -5.05 18.78
N ILE A 173 4.98 -4.48 19.49
CA ILE A 173 4.11 -3.43 18.96
C ILE A 173 4.95 -2.17 18.67
N GLY A 174 4.84 -1.63 17.47
CA GLY A 174 5.54 -0.41 17.05
C GLY A 174 5.15 0.79 17.90
N SER A 175 6.09 1.71 18.17
CA SER A 175 5.83 2.90 18.97
C SER A 175 4.78 3.81 18.32
N ASN A 176 3.89 4.39 19.13
CA ASN A 176 2.84 5.31 18.67
C ASN A 176 1.94 4.71 17.56
N SER A 177 1.68 3.41 17.62
CA SER A 177 0.84 2.71 16.65
C SER A 177 -0.61 2.54 17.12
N ILE A 178 -1.52 2.25 16.19
CA ILE A 178 -2.91 1.93 16.48
C ILE A 178 -3.25 0.59 15.85
N ILE A 179 -3.65 -0.40 16.65
CA ILE A 179 -4.10 -1.69 16.14
C ILE A 179 -5.52 -1.98 16.61
N VAL A 180 -6.45 -2.14 15.67
CA VAL A 180 -7.86 -2.40 15.96
C VAL A 180 -8.39 -3.56 15.14
N GLY A 181 -9.00 -4.55 15.80
CA GLY A 181 -9.66 -5.69 15.15
C GLY A 181 -9.05 -7.02 15.55
N ASN A 182 -9.01 -7.99 14.64
CA ASN A 182 -8.59 -9.35 14.94
C ASN A 182 -7.24 -9.68 14.30
N ASN A 183 -6.33 -10.26 15.08
CA ASN A 183 -5.07 -10.85 14.58
C ASN A 183 -4.17 -9.90 13.75
N ASN A 184 -4.34 -8.59 13.87
CA ASN A 184 -3.45 -7.62 13.22
C ASN A 184 -2.11 -7.56 13.97
N LYS A 185 -1.02 -7.39 13.23
CA LYS A 185 0.37 -7.30 13.70
C LYS A 185 1.00 -6.00 13.22
N VAL A 186 1.42 -5.12 14.13
CA VAL A 186 2.06 -3.84 13.75
C VAL A 186 3.33 -3.62 14.56
N SER A 187 4.49 -3.83 13.94
CA SER A 187 5.81 -3.53 14.53
C SER A 187 6.42 -2.22 14.03
N GLY A 188 5.94 -1.72 12.88
CA GLY A 188 6.33 -0.40 12.37
C GLY A 188 5.85 0.74 13.26
N GLY A 189 6.75 1.66 13.62
CA GLY A 189 6.39 2.84 14.40
C GLY A 189 5.43 3.77 13.64
N ARG A 190 4.60 4.53 14.37
CA ARG A 190 3.64 5.52 13.83
C ARG A 190 2.70 4.93 12.76
N SER A 191 2.34 3.66 12.90
CA SER A 191 1.56 2.91 11.91
C SER A 191 0.22 2.48 12.46
N ALA A 192 -0.73 2.19 11.58
CA ALA A 192 -2.08 1.81 11.99
C ALA A 192 -2.62 0.61 11.19
N ALA A 193 -3.23 -0.35 11.90
CA ALA A 193 -3.92 -1.48 11.29
C ALA A 193 -5.37 -1.58 11.78
N PHE A 194 -6.30 -1.75 10.82
CA PHE A 194 -7.72 -1.92 11.09
C PHE A 194 -8.27 -3.15 10.35
N GLY A 195 -9.06 -4.00 11.03
CA GLY A 195 -9.71 -5.15 10.40
C GLY A 195 -9.12 -6.48 10.86
N ASP A 196 -8.79 -7.37 9.94
CA ASP A 196 -8.37 -8.74 10.24
C ASP A 196 -7.01 -9.10 9.60
N ASN A 197 -6.11 -9.68 10.40
CA ASN A 197 -4.87 -10.31 9.90
C ASN A 197 -3.92 -9.42 9.10
N ASN A 198 -3.94 -8.10 9.27
CA ASN A 198 -3.01 -7.20 8.60
C ASN A 198 -1.64 -7.21 9.30
N SER A 199 -0.54 -7.22 8.55
CA SER A 199 0.83 -7.21 9.05
C SER A 199 1.61 -5.99 8.53
N ILE A 200 2.03 -5.10 9.42
CA ILE A 200 2.78 -3.89 9.09
C ILE A 200 4.12 -3.88 9.84
N THR A 201 5.23 -3.95 9.12
CA THR A 201 6.57 -3.70 9.66
C THR A 201 7.13 -2.36 9.22
N GLY A 202 6.64 -1.81 8.11
CA GLY A 202 7.01 -0.48 7.62
C GLY A 202 6.53 0.64 8.55
N ILE A 203 7.32 1.69 8.66
CA ILE A 203 7.05 2.87 9.50
C ILE A 203 6.08 3.81 8.77
N ASN A 204 5.27 4.57 9.52
CA ASN A 204 4.32 5.55 8.98
C ASN A 204 3.34 4.95 7.96
N SER A 205 2.94 3.70 8.17
CA SER A 205 2.08 2.98 7.22
C SER A 205 0.71 2.69 7.80
N ILE A 206 -0.30 2.61 6.94
CA ILE A 206 -1.65 2.21 7.30
C ILE A 206 -2.09 1.03 6.45
N ALA A 207 -2.67 0.01 7.08
CA ALA A 207 -3.33 -1.08 6.40
C ALA A 207 -4.73 -1.29 6.97
N THR A 208 -5.73 -1.38 6.10
CA THR A 208 -7.11 -1.64 6.49
C THR A 208 -7.75 -2.71 5.60
N GLY A 209 -8.54 -3.57 6.22
CA GLY A 209 -9.22 -4.69 5.58
C GLY A 209 -8.68 -6.03 6.05
N ASN A 210 -8.36 -6.95 5.14
CA ASN A 210 -8.01 -8.33 5.48
C ASN A 210 -6.65 -8.77 4.92
N SER A 211 -5.78 -9.33 5.76
CA SER A 211 -4.56 -10.02 5.31
C SER A 211 -3.61 -9.19 4.44
N ASN A 212 -3.55 -7.87 4.62
CA ASN A 212 -2.57 -7.04 3.92
C ASN A 212 -1.20 -7.13 4.59
N ILE A 213 -0.13 -7.19 3.80
CA ILE A 213 1.26 -7.23 4.26
C ILE A 213 1.96 -5.95 3.76
N VAL A 214 2.55 -5.20 4.69
CA VAL A 214 3.25 -3.94 4.41
C VAL A 214 4.61 -3.97 5.08
N THR A 215 5.66 -4.19 4.29
CA THR A 215 7.01 -4.38 4.82
C THR A 215 7.86 -3.10 4.78
N SER A 216 7.53 -2.16 3.90
CA SER A 216 8.24 -0.90 3.71
C SER A 216 7.43 0.34 4.10
N ASP A 217 8.09 1.49 4.13
CA ASP A 217 7.59 2.69 4.80
C ASP A 217 6.59 3.53 3.97
N TYR A 218 5.80 4.33 4.68
CA TYR A 218 4.91 5.36 4.12
C TYR A 218 3.82 4.84 3.19
N ASN A 219 3.33 3.62 3.39
CA ASN A 219 2.28 3.07 2.53
C ASN A 219 0.88 3.26 3.11
N ALA A 220 -0.10 3.43 2.23
CA ALA A 220 -1.52 3.39 2.59
C ALA A 220 -2.20 2.28 1.79
N VAL A 221 -2.66 1.24 2.49
CA VAL A 221 -3.16 -0.01 1.91
C VAL A 221 -4.58 -0.27 2.37
N PHE A 222 -5.47 -0.48 1.40
CA PHE A 222 -6.89 -0.71 1.60
C PHE A 222 -7.31 -1.97 0.83
N GLY A 223 -8.05 -2.87 1.49
CA GLY A 223 -8.63 -4.04 0.83
C GLY A 223 -8.09 -5.35 1.37
N MET A 224 -7.79 -6.32 0.51
CA MET A 224 -7.52 -7.68 0.92
C MET A 224 -6.28 -8.30 0.26
N GLN A 225 -5.45 -8.98 1.04
CA GLN A 225 -4.31 -9.77 0.54
C GLN A 225 -3.31 -9.00 -0.32
N ASN A 226 -3.15 -7.68 -0.12
CA ASN A 226 -2.11 -6.92 -0.83
C ASN A 226 -0.75 -7.14 -0.15
N ASP A 227 0.32 -7.33 -0.93
CA ASP A 227 1.69 -7.54 -0.44
C ASP A 227 2.63 -6.44 -0.94
N ILE A 228 3.03 -5.57 -0.02
CA ILE A 228 3.66 -4.28 -0.34
C ILE A 228 5.05 -4.20 0.30
N ALA A 229 6.07 -4.38 -0.54
CA ALA A 229 7.47 -4.17 -0.20
C ALA A 229 8.06 -2.86 -0.73
N GLY A 230 7.33 -2.10 -1.55
CA GLY A 230 7.71 -0.75 -1.97
C GLY A 230 7.36 0.34 -0.95
N SER A 231 7.86 1.56 -1.14
CA SER A 231 7.66 2.69 -0.23
C SER A 231 6.76 3.78 -0.83
N ARG A 232 5.98 4.52 -0.02
CA ARG A 232 5.17 5.67 -0.49
C ARG A 232 4.13 5.33 -1.56
N ASN A 233 3.46 4.18 -1.43
CA ASN A 233 2.43 3.77 -2.36
C ASN A 233 1.02 3.92 -1.75
N LEU A 234 0.03 4.15 -2.61
CA LEU A 234 -1.39 4.08 -2.26
C LEU A 234 -2.03 2.91 -3.00
N ILE A 235 -2.50 1.91 -2.26
CA ILE A 235 -3.01 0.65 -2.81
C ILE A 235 -4.43 0.39 -2.34
N GLY A 236 -5.30 0.08 -3.29
CA GLY A 236 -6.64 -0.44 -3.09
C GLY A 236 -6.83 -1.79 -3.78
N GLY A 237 -7.75 -2.60 -3.26
CA GLY A 237 -8.25 -3.79 -3.96
C GLY A 237 -7.74 -5.12 -3.41
N TYR A 238 -7.50 -6.10 -4.27
CA TYR A 238 -7.26 -7.48 -3.88
C TYR A 238 -6.01 -8.07 -4.54
N GLN A 239 -5.13 -8.67 -3.73
CA GLN A 239 -3.95 -9.41 -4.23
C GLN A 239 -2.97 -8.59 -5.07
N ASN A 240 -2.89 -7.27 -4.89
CA ASN A 240 -1.86 -6.49 -5.58
C ASN A 240 -0.51 -6.70 -4.90
N ILE A 241 0.54 -6.81 -5.71
CA ILE A 241 1.91 -7.08 -5.27
C ILE A 241 2.79 -5.91 -5.70
N ILE A 242 3.50 -5.31 -4.76
CA ILE A 242 4.57 -4.34 -5.02
C ILE A 242 5.85 -4.91 -4.44
N SER A 243 6.86 -5.13 -5.28
CA SER A 243 8.18 -5.62 -4.87
C SER A 243 9.26 -4.55 -5.03
N GLY A 244 10.40 -4.71 -4.35
CA GLY A 244 11.52 -3.77 -4.37
C GLY A 244 11.29 -2.54 -3.48
N SER A 245 12.20 -2.30 -2.52
CA SER A 245 12.05 -1.21 -1.54
C SER A 245 12.06 0.20 -2.14
N ALA A 246 12.69 0.37 -3.31
CA ALA A 246 12.75 1.63 -4.06
C ALA A 246 11.59 1.83 -5.04
N THR A 247 10.72 0.83 -5.22
CA THR A 247 9.44 0.98 -5.92
C THR A 247 8.54 1.92 -5.14
N SER A 248 8.18 3.05 -5.74
CA SER A 248 7.58 4.14 -4.97
C SER A 248 6.66 5.06 -5.74
N PHE A 249 5.82 5.79 -5.01
CA PHE A 249 4.88 6.77 -5.57
C PHE A 249 3.87 6.16 -6.55
N ASN A 250 3.55 4.87 -6.41
CA ASN A 250 2.57 4.22 -7.25
C ASN A 250 1.16 4.34 -6.63
N PHE A 251 0.17 4.53 -7.50
CA PHE A 251 -1.24 4.42 -7.18
C PHE A 251 -1.79 3.16 -7.82
N ILE A 252 -2.28 2.22 -7.02
CA ILE A 252 -2.78 0.93 -7.51
C ILE A 252 -4.20 0.70 -7.03
N SER A 253 -5.04 0.26 -7.95
CA SER A 253 -6.37 -0.24 -7.66
C SER A 253 -6.65 -1.51 -8.47
N GLY A 254 -7.58 -2.33 -8.00
CA GLY A 254 -8.04 -3.51 -8.71
C GLY A 254 -7.46 -4.81 -8.17
N LEU A 255 -7.25 -5.77 -9.06
CA LEU A 255 -7.03 -7.17 -8.71
C LEU A 255 -5.68 -7.66 -9.26
N LYS A 256 -4.86 -8.30 -8.42
CA LYS A 256 -3.68 -9.06 -8.86
C LYS A 256 -2.66 -8.27 -9.69
N ASN A 257 -2.62 -6.94 -9.58
CA ASN A 257 -1.63 -6.16 -10.31
C ASN A 257 -0.27 -6.33 -9.64
N ILE A 258 0.78 -6.47 -10.46
CA ILE A 258 2.15 -6.68 -10.02
C ILE A 258 2.99 -5.49 -10.49
N ILE A 259 3.66 -4.84 -9.54
CA ILE A 259 4.69 -3.84 -9.83
C ILE A 259 6.00 -4.33 -9.24
N SER A 260 7.01 -4.45 -10.09
CA SER A 260 8.32 -4.97 -9.71
C SER A 260 9.41 -4.29 -10.52
N PRO A 261 10.53 -3.87 -9.90
CA PRO A 261 11.65 -3.34 -10.66
C PRO A 261 12.27 -4.44 -11.52
N ILE A 262 12.87 -4.03 -12.64
CA ILE A 262 13.68 -4.92 -13.48
C ILE A 262 14.92 -5.36 -12.69
N ALA A 263 15.34 -6.61 -12.82
CA ALA A 263 16.57 -7.10 -12.19
C ALA A 263 17.78 -6.22 -12.58
N GLY A 264 18.38 -5.56 -11.58
CA GLY A 264 19.54 -4.66 -11.78
C GLY A 264 19.18 -3.18 -11.97
N ILE A 265 17.92 -2.86 -12.23
CA ILE A 265 17.36 -1.50 -12.12
C ILE A 265 16.68 -1.42 -10.75
N THR A 266 16.77 -0.27 -10.08
CA THR A 266 16.41 -0.22 -8.66
C THR A 266 14.95 0.16 -8.40
N ASN A 267 14.21 0.68 -9.37
CA ASN A 267 12.91 1.29 -9.09
C ASN A 267 11.85 1.08 -10.19
N SER A 268 10.59 1.14 -9.76
CA SER A 268 9.43 1.38 -10.60
C SER A 268 8.60 2.48 -9.92
N VAL A 269 8.51 3.64 -10.56
CA VAL A 269 8.12 4.90 -9.92
C VAL A 269 6.95 5.56 -10.63
N GLY A 270 6.01 6.09 -9.84
CA GLY A 270 5.02 7.04 -10.35
C GLY A 270 3.97 6.43 -11.27
N ASN A 271 3.70 5.13 -11.15
CA ASN A 271 2.71 4.46 -11.99
C ASN A 271 1.30 4.61 -11.42
N ILE A 272 0.32 4.69 -12.33
CA ILE A 272 -1.10 4.62 -12.01
C ILE A 272 -1.65 3.34 -12.63
N VAL A 273 -2.02 2.38 -11.80
CA VAL A 273 -2.40 1.03 -12.25
C VAL A 273 -3.80 0.70 -11.77
N GLY A 274 -4.67 0.35 -12.71
CA GLY A 274 -6.02 -0.16 -12.47
C GLY A 274 -6.21 -1.56 -13.06
N GLY A 275 -7.40 -2.13 -12.85
CA GLY A 275 -7.81 -3.34 -13.56
C GLY A 275 -7.29 -4.65 -12.94
N ASN A 276 -7.05 -5.66 -13.78
CA ASN A 276 -6.83 -7.04 -13.34
C ASN A 276 -5.56 -7.67 -13.94
N ALA A 277 -4.64 -8.10 -13.09
CA ALA A 277 -3.46 -8.88 -13.45
C ALA A 277 -2.51 -8.16 -14.43
N ASN A 278 -2.35 -6.84 -14.31
CA ASN A 278 -1.34 -6.11 -15.08
C ASN A 278 0.04 -6.24 -14.41
N GLU A 279 1.09 -6.30 -15.22
CA GLU A 279 2.47 -6.47 -14.79
C GLU A 279 3.34 -5.30 -15.27
N ILE A 280 3.89 -4.55 -14.31
CA ILE A 280 4.56 -3.27 -14.56
C ILE A 280 6.00 -3.34 -14.04
N GLN A 281 6.96 -2.95 -14.88
CA GLN A 281 8.38 -2.89 -14.50
C GLN A 281 9.05 -1.56 -14.88
N ASN A 282 8.24 -0.55 -15.16
CA ASN A 282 8.67 0.73 -15.73
C ASN A 282 8.39 1.90 -14.78
N ASP A 283 8.69 3.10 -15.28
CA ASP A 283 8.37 4.37 -14.65
C ASP A 283 7.29 5.16 -15.40
N TYR A 284 6.56 5.97 -14.63
CA TYR A 284 5.66 7.03 -15.09
C TYR A 284 4.60 6.60 -16.10
N SER A 285 4.03 5.40 -15.91
CA SER A 285 3.03 4.85 -16.82
C SER A 285 1.62 4.81 -16.23
N ILE A 286 0.62 4.89 -17.11
CA ILE A 286 -0.80 4.71 -16.78
C ILE A 286 -1.26 3.42 -17.42
N VAL A 287 -1.63 2.44 -16.61
CA VAL A 287 -2.00 1.11 -17.09
C VAL A 287 -3.35 0.69 -16.53
N ASN A 288 -4.25 0.30 -17.42
CA ASN A 288 -5.58 -0.18 -17.05
C ASN A 288 -6.03 -1.34 -17.94
N GLY A 289 -7.07 -2.05 -17.51
CA GLY A 289 -7.59 -3.22 -18.19
C GLY A 289 -6.98 -4.50 -17.62
N SER A 290 -6.70 -5.50 -18.46
CA SER A 290 -6.31 -6.82 -17.98
C SER A 290 -5.09 -7.42 -18.65
N GLN A 291 -4.21 -8.04 -17.86
CA GLN A 291 -3.08 -8.83 -18.36
C GLN A 291 -2.09 -8.04 -19.24
N ASN A 292 -2.03 -6.72 -19.11
CA ASN A 292 -1.04 -5.93 -19.84
C ASN A 292 0.34 -6.09 -19.19
N LYS A 293 1.39 -6.14 -20.02
CA LYS A 293 2.79 -6.19 -19.59
C LYS A 293 3.50 -4.93 -20.03
N VAL A 294 3.83 -4.04 -19.12
CA VAL A 294 4.36 -2.73 -19.48
C VAL A 294 5.71 -2.53 -18.82
N TYR A 295 6.76 -2.68 -19.62
CA TYR A 295 8.14 -2.58 -19.15
C TYR A 295 8.87 -1.35 -19.70
N GLY A 296 8.27 -0.66 -20.67
CA GLY A 296 8.81 0.58 -21.24
C GLY A 296 8.21 1.84 -20.62
N ASP A 297 9.04 2.85 -20.34
CA ASP A 297 8.66 4.05 -19.58
C ASP A 297 7.67 4.97 -20.32
N TYR A 298 7.00 5.84 -19.56
CA TYR A 298 6.13 6.92 -20.06
C TYR A 298 4.99 6.41 -20.95
N SER A 299 4.46 5.22 -20.66
CA SER A 299 3.48 4.56 -21.50
C SER A 299 2.05 4.74 -20.98
N ILE A 300 1.10 4.84 -21.90
CA ILE A 300 -0.34 4.78 -21.60
C ILE A 300 -0.88 3.51 -22.25
N VAL A 301 -1.27 2.54 -21.43
CA VAL A 301 -1.71 1.24 -21.90
C VAL A 301 -3.09 0.93 -21.33
N ASN A 302 -4.06 0.69 -22.21
CA ASN A 302 -5.40 0.33 -21.79
C ASN A 302 -6.00 -0.78 -22.68
N GLY A 303 -6.65 -1.73 -22.02
CA GLY A 303 -7.29 -2.87 -22.66
C GLY A 303 -6.69 -4.19 -22.20
N GLY A 304 -6.54 -5.17 -23.09
CA GLY A 304 -6.17 -6.53 -22.72
C GLY A 304 -4.86 -7.00 -23.34
N THR A 305 -3.96 -7.59 -22.55
CA THR A 305 -2.78 -8.31 -23.06
C THR A 305 -1.86 -7.50 -23.98
N ASN A 306 -1.86 -6.16 -23.86
CA ASN A 306 -0.89 -5.33 -24.58
C ASN A 306 0.48 -5.46 -23.90
N SER A 307 1.55 -5.39 -24.70
CA SER A 307 2.91 -5.59 -24.22
C SER A 307 3.87 -4.51 -24.72
N THR A 308 4.69 -3.98 -23.82
CA THR A 308 5.87 -3.19 -24.16
C THR A 308 7.09 -3.80 -23.49
N ASP A 309 8.22 -3.84 -24.21
CA ASP A 309 9.48 -4.29 -23.65
C ASP A 309 10.24 -3.14 -22.96
N GLN A 310 11.34 -3.48 -22.28
CA GLN A 310 12.14 -2.55 -21.48
C GLN A 310 12.84 -1.46 -22.32
N THR A 311 12.99 -1.69 -23.62
CA THR A 311 13.63 -0.75 -24.53
C THR A 311 12.63 0.19 -25.21
N SER A 312 11.34 -0.07 -25.06
CA SER A 312 10.27 0.79 -25.56
C SER A 312 10.02 1.98 -24.63
N SER A 313 9.52 3.09 -25.17
CA SER A 313 9.12 4.25 -24.36
C SER A 313 8.08 5.11 -25.07
N ASN A 314 7.28 5.86 -24.32
CA ASN A 314 6.25 6.74 -24.91
C ASN A 314 5.27 5.95 -25.82
N VAL A 315 4.83 4.78 -25.35
CA VAL A 315 3.88 3.93 -26.09
C VAL A 315 2.47 4.26 -25.63
N PHE A 316 1.61 4.64 -26.58
CA PHE A 316 0.18 4.77 -26.37
C PHE A 316 -0.54 3.58 -27.02
N ALA A 317 -0.86 2.56 -26.22
CA ALA A 317 -1.50 1.33 -26.69
C ALA A 317 -2.92 1.19 -26.16
N LEU A 318 -3.90 1.13 -27.07
CA LEU A 318 -5.31 0.89 -26.76
C LEU A 318 -5.81 -0.36 -27.48
N GLY A 319 -6.48 -1.24 -26.74
CA GLY A 319 -7.18 -2.40 -27.29
C GLY A 319 -6.57 -3.71 -26.81
N TYR A 320 -6.40 -4.68 -27.71
CA TYR A 320 -6.06 -6.06 -27.34
C TYR A 320 -4.82 -6.57 -28.07
N GLN A 321 -3.87 -7.17 -27.35
CA GLN A 321 -2.67 -7.82 -27.92
C GLN A 321 -1.76 -6.91 -28.76
N ASN A 322 -1.75 -5.60 -28.52
CA ASN A 322 -0.80 -4.75 -29.21
C ASN A 322 0.59 -4.88 -28.58
N VAL A 323 1.63 -4.99 -29.40
CA VAL A 323 3.02 -5.25 -28.97
C VAL A 323 3.94 -4.18 -29.52
N ALA A 324 4.72 -3.55 -28.64
CA ALA A 324 5.85 -2.70 -29.00
C ALA A 324 7.16 -3.31 -28.48
N THR A 325 8.17 -3.39 -29.33
CA THR A 325 9.50 -3.90 -28.98
C THR A 325 10.58 -3.01 -29.56
N ASN A 326 11.47 -2.49 -28.70
CA ASN A 326 12.53 -1.56 -29.11
C ASN A 326 11.99 -0.40 -29.95
N SER A 327 10.91 0.22 -29.45
CA SER A 327 10.11 1.18 -30.19
C SER A 327 9.69 2.33 -29.29
N SER A 328 9.94 3.56 -29.76
CA SER A 328 9.61 4.80 -29.05
C SER A 328 8.66 5.69 -29.82
N TYR A 329 7.78 6.40 -29.09
CA TYR A 329 6.78 7.31 -29.65
C TYR A 329 5.80 6.58 -30.58
N ILE A 330 5.07 5.64 -30.02
CA ILE A 330 4.20 4.73 -30.78
C ILE A 330 2.74 4.97 -30.42
N GLY A 331 1.88 5.06 -31.44
CA GLY A 331 0.43 4.86 -31.28
C GLY A 331 0.02 3.48 -31.78
N LEU A 332 -0.52 2.63 -30.90
CA LEU A 332 -1.07 1.31 -31.25
C LEU A 332 -2.55 1.27 -30.88
N PHE A 333 -3.42 1.32 -31.88
CA PHE A 333 -4.87 1.27 -31.68
C PHE A 333 -5.46 0.03 -32.33
N GLY A 334 -6.19 -0.76 -31.56
CA GLY A 334 -6.95 -1.90 -32.05
C GLY A 334 -6.43 -3.24 -31.56
N ASN A 335 -6.26 -4.19 -32.47
CA ASN A 335 -6.09 -5.60 -32.13
C ASN A 335 -4.85 -6.24 -32.75
N ASN A 336 -3.98 -6.83 -31.93
CA ASN A 336 -2.89 -7.66 -32.40
C ASN A 336 -1.93 -6.93 -33.37
N ASN A 337 -1.71 -5.63 -33.18
CA ASN A 337 -0.72 -4.90 -33.95
C ASN A 337 0.66 -5.06 -33.32
N THR A 338 1.68 -5.23 -34.15
CA THR A 338 3.07 -5.40 -33.70
C THR A 338 3.95 -4.34 -34.35
N VAL A 339 4.72 -3.65 -33.51
CA VAL A 339 5.81 -2.77 -33.93
C VAL A 339 7.12 -3.24 -33.33
N ALA A 340 8.17 -3.31 -34.14
CA ALA A 340 9.49 -3.74 -33.70
C ALA A 340 10.60 -2.91 -34.34
N ASN A 341 11.51 -2.36 -33.54
CA ASN A 341 12.65 -1.54 -34.03
C ASN A 341 12.22 -0.33 -34.87
N ALA A 342 11.06 0.24 -34.56
CA ALA A 342 10.48 1.35 -35.31
C ALA A 342 9.98 2.43 -34.36
N ASN A 343 10.37 3.68 -34.64
CA ASN A 343 10.00 4.85 -33.84
C ASN A 343 9.01 5.73 -34.60
N TYR A 344 8.33 6.63 -33.89
CA TYR A 344 7.43 7.63 -34.49
C TYR A 344 6.34 7.03 -35.39
N THR A 345 5.81 5.88 -34.99
CA THR A 345 4.91 5.08 -35.81
C THR A 345 3.50 5.10 -35.24
N PHE A 346 2.51 5.23 -36.11
CA PHE A 346 1.09 5.13 -35.76
C PHE A 346 0.45 3.97 -36.49
N ILE A 347 -0.19 3.09 -35.73
CA ILE A 347 -0.91 1.92 -36.24
C ILE A 347 -2.33 1.94 -35.71
N SER A 348 -3.29 1.76 -36.61
CA SER A 348 -4.70 1.58 -36.26
C SER A 348 -5.30 0.41 -37.02
N GLY A 349 -6.06 -0.43 -36.32
CA GLY A 349 -6.76 -1.58 -36.90
C GLY A 349 -6.22 -2.90 -36.34
N ALA A 350 -6.00 -3.90 -37.20
CA ALA A 350 -5.74 -5.25 -36.73
C ALA A 350 -4.62 -6.02 -37.44
N ARG A 351 -3.79 -6.76 -36.70
CA ARG A 351 -2.77 -7.67 -37.25
C ARG A 351 -1.75 -7.00 -38.19
N ASN A 352 -1.52 -5.70 -38.01
CA ASN A 352 -0.49 -5.01 -38.76
C ASN A 352 0.89 -5.27 -38.15
N GLN A 353 1.89 -5.45 -38.99
CA GLN A 353 3.28 -5.69 -38.59
C GLN A 353 4.17 -4.59 -39.18
N VAL A 354 4.81 -3.80 -38.32
CA VAL A 354 5.63 -2.67 -38.74
C VAL A 354 7.02 -2.77 -38.14
N SER A 355 8.04 -2.71 -38.99
CA SER A 355 9.43 -2.71 -38.58
C SER A 355 10.22 -1.50 -39.07
N SER A 356 9.53 -0.47 -39.55
CA SER A 356 10.15 0.74 -40.10
C SER A 356 9.70 2.03 -39.43
N PRO A 357 10.61 2.98 -39.18
CA PRO A 357 10.28 4.22 -38.50
C PRO A 357 9.41 5.17 -39.33
N THR A 358 8.72 6.06 -38.62
CA THR A 358 7.91 7.15 -39.18
C THR A 358 6.76 6.64 -40.07
N SER A 359 6.23 5.46 -39.78
CA SER A 359 5.17 4.85 -40.59
C SER A 359 3.77 5.22 -40.10
N PHE A 360 2.83 5.36 -41.03
CA PHE A 360 1.40 5.44 -40.74
C PHE A 360 0.69 4.24 -41.36
N VAL A 361 0.09 3.39 -40.54
CA VAL A 361 -0.56 2.16 -40.98
C VAL A 361 -1.98 2.09 -40.46
N SER A 362 -2.94 1.98 -41.37
CA SER A 362 -4.35 1.84 -41.03
C SER A 362 -4.98 0.67 -41.79
N GLY A 363 -5.78 -0.12 -41.09
CA GLY A 363 -6.50 -1.27 -41.63
C GLY A 363 -6.00 -2.59 -41.05
N ALA A 364 -5.91 -3.63 -41.86
CA ALA A 364 -5.58 -4.96 -41.34
C ALA A 364 -4.57 -5.75 -42.15
N ASP A 365 -3.84 -6.63 -41.47
CA ASP A 365 -2.90 -7.59 -42.06
C ASP A 365 -1.80 -6.93 -42.92
N ASN A 366 -1.51 -5.64 -42.72
CA ASN A 366 -0.48 -4.94 -43.49
C ASN A 366 0.91 -5.21 -42.92
N ILE A 367 1.90 -5.28 -43.82
CA ILE A 367 3.30 -5.51 -43.49
C ILE A 367 4.13 -4.33 -44.00
N VAL A 368 4.83 -3.66 -43.10
CA VAL A 368 5.80 -2.60 -43.41
C VAL A 368 7.18 -3.07 -42.98
N SER A 369 8.00 -3.44 -43.96
CA SER A 369 9.33 -4.01 -43.75
C SER A 369 10.32 -2.95 -43.27
N ALA A 370 11.43 -3.36 -42.64
CA ALA A 370 12.37 -2.44 -42.00
C ALA A 370 12.97 -1.37 -42.92
N ASP A 371 13.08 -1.65 -44.21
CA ASP A 371 13.58 -0.74 -45.23
C ASP A 371 12.55 0.31 -45.69
N ALA A 372 11.31 0.25 -45.22
CA ALA A 372 10.20 1.08 -45.66
C ALA A 372 9.93 2.33 -44.80
N SER A 373 10.96 3.16 -44.55
CA SER A 373 10.80 4.36 -43.72
C SER A 373 9.75 5.29 -44.32
N TYR A 374 9.00 6.04 -43.49
CA TYR A 374 7.93 6.94 -43.97
C TYR A 374 6.81 6.27 -44.77
N ALA A 375 6.63 4.95 -44.62
CA ALA A 375 5.56 4.23 -45.30
C ALA A 375 4.17 4.72 -44.89
N THR A 376 3.27 4.83 -45.86
CA THR A 376 1.86 5.13 -45.62
C THR A 376 1.00 4.00 -46.16
N VAL A 377 0.19 3.39 -45.29
CA VAL A 377 -0.67 2.26 -45.65
C VAL A 377 -2.11 2.50 -45.23
N PHE A 378 -3.04 2.27 -46.15
CA PHE A 378 -4.46 2.20 -45.89
C PHE A 378 -5.08 0.95 -46.52
N GLY A 379 -5.60 0.03 -45.72
CA GLY A 379 -6.43 -1.09 -46.21
C GLY A 379 -6.02 -2.46 -45.71
N LEU A 380 -6.13 -3.48 -46.55
CA LEU A 380 -6.06 -4.88 -46.15
C LEU A 380 -4.94 -5.65 -46.87
N ASN A 381 -4.02 -6.22 -46.09
CA ASN A 381 -3.00 -7.14 -46.59
C ASN A 381 -2.06 -6.49 -47.62
N ASN A 382 -1.66 -5.23 -47.41
CA ASN A 382 -0.65 -4.59 -48.24
C ASN A 382 0.75 -4.85 -47.68
N THR A 383 1.74 -4.92 -48.56
CA THR A 383 3.15 -5.07 -48.19
C THR A 383 3.95 -3.90 -48.75
N ILE A 384 4.68 -3.18 -47.90
CA ILE A 384 5.64 -2.17 -48.30
C ILE A 384 7.05 -2.60 -47.90
N GLY A 385 8.02 -2.39 -48.79
CA GLY A 385 9.43 -2.72 -48.58
C GLY A 385 9.79 -4.16 -48.97
N GLY A 386 10.89 -4.64 -48.40
CA GLY A 386 11.44 -5.98 -48.67
C GLY A 386 12.38 -6.04 -49.88
N SER A 387 12.89 -4.89 -50.33
CA SER A 387 13.94 -4.82 -51.37
C SER A 387 15.35 -4.69 -50.78
N GLY A 388 15.46 -4.45 -49.46
CA GLY A 388 16.73 -4.23 -48.76
C GLY A 388 17.25 -2.80 -48.87
N THR A 389 16.43 -1.86 -49.36
CA THR A 389 16.81 -0.48 -49.66
C THR A 389 15.74 0.48 -49.21
N SER A 390 16.14 1.70 -48.81
CA SER A 390 15.20 2.74 -48.35
C SER A 390 13.98 2.87 -49.28
N ASN A 391 12.78 2.86 -48.71
CA ASN A 391 11.52 2.82 -49.42
C ASN A 391 10.48 3.75 -48.76
N TYR A 392 10.19 4.89 -49.39
CA TYR A 392 9.19 5.87 -48.94
C TYR A 392 7.80 5.68 -49.59
N ALA A 393 7.35 4.43 -49.74
CA ALA A 393 6.18 4.16 -50.55
C ALA A 393 4.84 4.34 -49.82
N THR A 394 3.80 4.50 -50.64
CA THR A 394 2.40 4.49 -50.24
C THR A 394 1.67 3.28 -50.80
N SER A 395 0.77 2.68 -50.03
CA SER A 395 -0.09 1.60 -50.50
C SER A 395 -1.52 1.72 -49.97
N ILE A 396 -2.48 1.79 -50.89
CA ILE A 396 -3.90 1.97 -50.58
C ILE A 396 -4.72 0.87 -51.27
N GLY A 397 -5.55 0.18 -50.49
CA GLY A 397 -6.45 -0.86 -50.98
C GLY A 397 -6.08 -2.24 -50.44
N THR A 398 -6.01 -3.27 -51.30
CA THR A 398 -5.83 -4.65 -50.82
C THR A 398 -4.82 -5.49 -51.59
N ARG A 399 -4.00 -6.27 -50.88
CA ARG A 399 -3.03 -7.21 -51.50
C ARG A 399 -2.05 -6.53 -52.44
N ASN A 400 -1.73 -5.26 -52.19
CA ASN A 400 -0.75 -4.54 -52.98
C ASN A 400 0.66 -4.74 -52.43
N THR A 401 1.66 -4.62 -53.29
CA THR A 401 3.09 -4.71 -52.95
C THR A 401 3.82 -3.48 -53.50
N SER A 402 4.35 -2.62 -52.63
CA SER A 402 5.12 -1.42 -53.01
C SER A 402 6.59 -1.57 -52.62
N LYS A 403 7.47 -1.87 -53.59
CA LYS A 403 8.92 -2.09 -53.39
C LYS A 403 9.79 -0.94 -53.90
N GLY A 404 9.29 -0.16 -54.85
CA GLY A 404 10.03 0.99 -55.38
C GLY A 404 10.15 2.11 -54.35
N HIS A 405 11.31 2.75 -54.29
CA HIS A 405 11.52 3.97 -53.53
C HIS A 405 10.53 5.06 -53.99
N VAL A 406 9.75 5.64 -53.08
CA VAL A 406 8.71 6.66 -53.41
C VAL A 406 7.63 6.09 -54.34
N SER A 407 7.44 4.76 -54.39
CA SER A 407 6.39 4.15 -55.20
C SER A 407 5.00 4.31 -54.54
N THR A 408 3.94 4.22 -55.35
CA THR A 408 2.56 4.30 -54.86
C THR A 408 1.69 3.24 -55.53
N THR A 409 0.95 2.47 -54.74
CA THR A 409 -0.07 1.54 -55.24
C THR A 409 -1.46 1.94 -54.74
N ILE A 410 -2.44 2.00 -55.64
CA ILE A 410 -3.84 2.33 -55.30
C ILE A 410 -4.78 1.37 -56.03
N GLY A 411 -5.35 0.41 -55.31
CA GLY A 411 -6.25 -0.60 -55.88
C GLY A 411 -6.11 -1.98 -55.24
N ALA A 412 -6.13 -3.04 -56.05
CA ALA A 412 -6.08 -4.41 -55.56
C ALA A 412 -5.09 -5.30 -56.31
N ASP A 413 -4.35 -6.15 -55.59
CA ASP A 413 -3.42 -7.11 -56.19
C ASP A 413 -2.36 -6.44 -57.11
N LEU A 414 -1.91 -5.24 -56.73
CA LEU A 414 -0.94 -4.44 -57.51
C LEU A 414 0.50 -4.68 -57.05
N THR A 415 1.46 -4.43 -57.93
CA THR A 415 2.89 -4.43 -57.61
C THR A 415 3.58 -3.25 -58.26
N ALA A 416 4.16 -2.36 -57.44
CA ALA A 416 5.04 -1.27 -57.87
C ALA A 416 6.49 -1.60 -57.48
N ASN A 417 7.30 -1.96 -58.47
CA ASN A 417 8.68 -2.42 -58.26
C ASN A 417 9.72 -1.35 -58.60
N SER A 418 9.37 -0.33 -59.39
CA SER A 418 10.34 0.65 -59.85
C SER A 418 10.36 1.91 -58.99
N PHE A 419 11.54 2.56 -58.93
CA PHE A 419 11.73 3.88 -58.33
C PHE A 419 10.66 4.89 -58.81
N SER A 420 10.01 5.59 -57.89
CA SER A 420 8.96 6.58 -58.11
C SER A 420 7.74 6.11 -58.92
N GLU A 421 7.52 4.80 -59.04
CA GLU A 421 6.43 4.24 -59.83
C GLU A 421 5.05 4.41 -59.15
N ILE A 422 4.04 4.79 -59.92
CA ILE A 422 2.64 4.83 -59.48
C ILE A 422 1.86 3.73 -60.21
N VAL A 423 1.07 2.94 -59.48
CA VAL A 423 0.26 1.85 -60.04
C VAL A 423 -1.18 1.96 -59.55
N PHE A 424 -2.13 1.92 -60.49
CA PHE A 424 -3.57 1.92 -60.23
C PHE A 424 -4.25 0.63 -60.67
N GLY A 425 -5.45 0.37 -60.13
CA GLY A 425 -6.38 -0.60 -60.69
C GLY A 425 -6.27 -1.99 -60.08
N ARG A 426 -6.18 -3.04 -60.91
CA ARG A 426 -6.09 -4.42 -60.44
C ARG A 426 -5.16 -5.30 -61.27
N TRP A 427 -4.36 -6.15 -60.61
CA TRP A 427 -3.51 -7.17 -61.26
C TRP A 427 -2.68 -6.60 -62.43
N ASN A 428 -1.84 -5.59 -62.15
CA ASN A 428 -0.96 -5.02 -63.18
C ASN A 428 0.08 -6.03 -63.67
N GLU A 429 0.49 -5.89 -64.92
CA GLU A 429 1.58 -6.65 -65.51
C GLU A 429 2.91 -6.18 -64.93
N ILE A 430 3.74 -7.11 -64.45
CA ILE A 430 4.96 -6.78 -63.71
C ILE A 430 6.16 -6.97 -64.63
N THR A 431 6.95 -5.92 -64.84
CA THR A 431 8.29 -6.04 -65.42
C THR A 431 9.25 -6.51 -64.32
N SER A 432 9.60 -7.81 -64.31
CA SER A 432 10.48 -8.39 -63.28
C SER A 432 11.92 -7.83 -63.28
N THR A 433 12.25 -6.96 -64.23
CA THR A 433 13.57 -6.32 -64.39
C THR A 433 13.66 -4.92 -63.78
N SER A 434 12.58 -4.40 -63.19
CA SER A 434 12.56 -3.02 -62.73
C SER A 434 13.36 -2.76 -61.46
N ASN A 435 14.04 -1.61 -61.42
CA ASN A 435 14.95 -1.22 -60.35
C ASN A 435 14.21 -0.41 -59.27
N PRO A 436 14.18 -0.87 -58.00
CA PRO A 436 13.47 -0.18 -56.94
C PRO A 436 14.18 1.06 -56.40
N ILE A 437 15.45 1.29 -56.75
CA ILE A 437 16.36 2.24 -56.10
C ILE A 437 16.67 3.44 -57.00
N SER A 438 16.73 3.23 -58.31
CA SER A 438 17.28 4.20 -59.25
C SER A 438 16.38 4.46 -60.43
N TRP A 439 16.48 5.67 -60.98
CA TRP A 439 15.76 6.07 -62.18
C TRP A 439 16.33 5.37 -63.42
N ILE A 440 15.63 4.36 -63.93
CA ILE A 440 16.00 3.63 -65.15
C ILE A 440 14.99 3.97 -66.25
N GLY A 441 15.46 4.53 -67.38
CA GLY A 441 14.56 5.01 -68.44
C GLY A 441 13.57 3.97 -68.97
N THR A 442 13.98 2.71 -69.03
CA THR A 442 13.13 1.58 -69.49
C THR A 442 12.14 1.08 -68.43
N ASP A 443 12.15 1.62 -67.22
CA ASP A 443 11.21 1.23 -66.19
C ASP A 443 9.92 2.05 -66.24
N PRO A 444 8.78 1.47 -65.80
CA PRO A 444 7.54 2.21 -65.67
C PRO A 444 7.63 3.35 -64.65
N ILE A 445 7.03 4.49 -64.95
CA ILE A 445 6.69 5.55 -63.99
C ILE A 445 5.20 5.49 -63.60
N LEU A 446 4.34 5.03 -64.52
CA LEU A 446 2.91 4.85 -64.28
C LEU A 446 2.42 3.55 -64.92
N GLN A 447 1.64 2.78 -64.17
CA GLN A 447 0.86 1.65 -64.70
C GLN A 447 -0.61 1.73 -64.29
N VAL A 448 -1.50 1.28 -65.17
CA VAL A 448 -2.93 1.08 -64.85
C VAL A 448 -3.28 -0.38 -65.13
N GLY A 449 -3.37 -1.18 -64.08
CA GLY A 449 -3.71 -2.59 -64.14
C GLY A 449 -5.21 -2.83 -64.37
N ILE A 450 -5.53 -3.74 -65.28
CA ILE A 450 -6.89 -4.22 -65.60
C ILE A 450 -6.95 -5.75 -65.66
N GLY A 451 -6.01 -6.43 -65.01
CA GLY A 451 -6.02 -7.88 -64.94
C GLY A 451 -7.17 -8.40 -64.06
N ASN A 452 -7.57 -9.65 -64.29
CA ASN A 452 -8.66 -10.29 -63.55
C ASN A 452 -8.20 -11.48 -62.68
N GLY A 453 -6.90 -11.77 -62.64
CA GLY A 453 -6.33 -12.85 -61.85
C GLY A 453 -4.81 -12.95 -61.95
N VAL A 454 -4.22 -13.83 -61.14
CA VAL A 454 -2.77 -14.03 -61.05
C VAL A 454 -2.13 -14.49 -62.37
N THR A 455 -2.87 -15.27 -63.18
CA THR A 455 -2.45 -15.77 -64.50
C THR A 455 -2.84 -14.83 -65.65
N SER A 456 -3.55 -13.75 -65.37
CA SER A 456 -4.16 -12.85 -66.35
C SER A 456 -3.92 -11.40 -65.95
N LYS A 457 -2.69 -11.13 -65.48
CA LYS A 457 -2.19 -9.79 -65.23
C LYS A 457 -2.10 -9.01 -66.54
N LYS A 458 -2.51 -7.75 -66.51
CA LYS A 458 -2.54 -6.91 -67.71
C LYS A 458 -2.59 -5.44 -67.35
N ASN A 459 -1.87 -4.63 -68.13
CA ASN A 459 -2.00 -3.18 -68.09
C ASN A 459 -2.90 -2.67 -69.20
N ALA A 460 -3.72 -1.66 -68.91
CA ALA A 460 -4.39 -0.81 -69.90
C ALA A 460 -3.44 0.25 -70.45
N LEU A 461 -2.63 0.82 -69.55
CA LEU A 461 -1.68 1.88 -69.81
C LEU A 461 -0.37 1.60 -69.07
N THR A 462 0.76 1.85 -69.72
CA THR A 462 2.08 1.89 -69.10
C THR A 462 2.86 3.08 -69.67
N ILE A 463 3.34 3.96 -68.81
CA ILE A 463 4.22 5.07 -69.15
C ILE A 463 5.59 4.75 -68.58
N TYR A 464 6.63 4.83 -69.40
CA TYR A 464 8.02 4.60 -69.03
C TYR A 464 8.73 5.91 -68.66
N LYS A 465 9.78 5.80 -67.85
CA LYS A 465 10.58 6.93 -67.39
C LYS A 465 11.32 7.68 -68.50
N ASP A 466 11.53 7.05 -69.65
CA ASP A 466 12.07 7.66 -70.88
C ASP A 466 11.00 8.36 -71.74
N GLY A 467 9.75 8.42 -71.27
CA GLY A 467 8.64 9.11 -71.94
C GLY A 467 7.84 8.24 -72.90
N LYS A 468 8.24 6.97 -73.13
CA LYS A 468 7.45 6.07 -73.98
C LYS A 468 6.13 5.70 -73.32
N VAL A 469 5.08 5.57 -74.13
CA VAL A 469 3.74 5.19 -73.68
C VAL A 469 3.28 3.94 -74.42
N GLN A 470 2.84 2.94 -73.67
CA GLN A 470 2.20 1.73 -74.17
C GLN A 470 0.72 1.72 -73.76
N ILE A 471 -0.17 1.61 -74.76
CA ILE A 471 -1.61 1.48 -74.54
C ILE A 471 -2.05 0.12 -75.09
N ASN A 472 -2.49 -0.77 -74.22
CA ASN A 472 -3.01 -2.07 -74.62
C ASN A 472 -4.50 -1.98 -74.93
N GLN A 473 -4.94 -2.61 -76.02
CA GLN A 473 -6.32 -2.56 -76.56
C GLN A 473 -6.75 -1.21 -77.17
N LEU A 474 -5.85 -0.52 -77.86
CA LEU A 474 -6.30 0.27 -79.01
C LEU A 474 -6.98 -0.70 -79.98
N LYS A 475 -8.29 -0.56 -80.23
CA LYS A 475 -9.05 -1.41 -81.16
C LYS A 475 -8.25 -1.60 -82.46
N GLY A 476 -7.83 -2.85 -82.70
CA GLY A 476 -7.16 -3.33 -83.92
C GLY A 476 -5.89 -4.14 -83.63
N THR A 477 -5.59 -5.12 -84.48
CA THR A 477 -4.42 -6.00 -84.36
C THR A 477 -3.10 -5.21 -84.46
N GLY A 478 -2.12 -5.52 -83.61
CA GLY A 478 -0.76 -4.94 -83.61
C GLY A 478 -0.48 -3.90 -82.51
N ASN A 479 0.78 -3.81 -82.07
CA ASN A 479 1.28 -2.72 -81.21
C ASN A 479 1.02 -1.39 -81.92
N ALA A 480 0.31 -0.46 -81.27
CA ALA A 480 0.02 0.85 -81.83
C ALA A 480 0.49 1.95 -80.88
N TYR A 481 1.11 2.98 -81.45
CA TYR A 481 1.53 4.20 -80.78
C TYR A 481 0.34 5.18 -80.77
N ALA A 482 0.18 5.94 -79.69
CA ALA A 482 -0.73 7.09 -79.65
C ALA A 482 0.07 8.34 -80.04
N CYS A 483 -0.23 8.93 -81.19
CA CYS A 483 0.47 10.08 -81.74
C CYS A 483 -0.45 11.31 -81.76
N LEU A 484 0.14 12.51 -81.86
CA LEU A 484 -0.58 13.77 -82.04
C LEU A 484 -0.46 14.18 -83.51
N ASP A 485 -1.55 14.62 -84.13
CA ASP A 485 -1.50 15.22 -85.48
C ASP A 485 -0.99 16.68 -85.42
N SER A 486 -0.88 17.32 -86.58
CA SER A 486 -0.45 18.72 -86.71
C SER A 486 -1.37 19.72 -86.00
N GLU A 487 -2.58 19.30 -85.63
CA GLU A 487 -3.57 20.09 -84.90
C GLU A 487 -3.62 19.73 -83.40
N GLY A 488 -2.79 18.77 -82.96
CA GLY A 488 -2.73 18.30 -81.57
C GLY A 488 -3.81 17.29 -81.18
N ASN A 489 -4.51 16.67 -82.14
CA ASN A 489 -5.47 15.61 -81.85
C ASN A 489 -4.78 14.25 -81.70
N LEU A 490 -5.26 13.46 -80.75
CA LEU A 490 -4.75 12.12 -80.49
C LEU A 490 -5.24 11.10 -81.54
N PHE A 491 -4.33 10.38 -82.20
CA PHE A 491 -4.67 9.31 -83.14
C PHE A 491 -3.81 8.04 -82.96
N ARG A 492 -4.34 6.91 -83.46
CA ARG A 492 -3.67 5.60 -83.42
C ARG A 492 -2.72 5.43 -84.61
N SER A 493 -1.45 5.13 -84.35
CA SER A 493 -0.44 4.84 -85.37
C SER A 493 0.12 3.43 -85.22
N THR A 494 0.33 2.72 -86.33
CA THR A 494 1.04 1.42 -86.35
C THR A 494 2.55 1.56 -86.57
N THR A 495 3.06 2.78 -86.69
CA THR A 495 4.48 3.14 -86.82
C THR A 495 4.87 4.17 -85.76
N PRO A 496 6.15 4.24 -85.30
CA PRO A 496 6.59 5.21 -84.30
C PRO A 496 6.22 6.65 -84.68
N CYS A 497 5.83 7.49 -83.71
CA CYS A 497 5.46 8.88 -83.97
C CYS A 497 6.66 9.65 -84.55
N ALA A 498 6.46 10.33 -85.66
CA ALA A 498 7.45 11.27 -86.20
C ALA A 498 7.51 12.50 -85.27
N PRO A 499 8.71 13.07 -85.02
CA PRO A 499 8.91 14.20 -84.12
C PRO A 499 8.19 15.48 -84.58
#